data_AF-A0A932DEK4-F1
#
_entry.id   AF-A0A932DEK4-F1
#
_cell.length_a   1.000
_cell.length_b   1.000
_cell.length_c   1.000
_cell.angle_alpha   90.00
_cell.angle_beta   90.00
_cell.angle_gamma   90.00
#
_symmetry.space_group_name_H-M   'P 1'
#
loop_
_entity.id
_entity.type
_entity.pdbx_description
1 polymer ?
#
loop_
_entity_poly.entity_id
_entity_poly.type
_entity_poly.pdbx_seq_one_letter_code
_entity_poly.pdbx_strand_id
1 'polypeptide(L)'
;MKTTFLTNLLWGVYPYLCFTLFLVVPIVRMVYRPFGFSTRATSMFNRDVLGLASLTLHWGILTVFVAHLAGFIGGLLGLAGWITFFYWAGLIGGFVTLFGSIVALARRVAVAEVRAMSQWDDYLVHLFLVALLSLGLYQVVVDKIFGVAYTASSWLSSVARFNPQPELMASASLISKWHVFLALSFFCVFPFTKLVHLWTFPINYFVRPYQSMRTNLFKYQRKWEFALRSDKSFLTYSLAALVLFFGGFSLLLGRTKSNGHLAAKKETPAWTTLGRLAGMPLYVSQCARCHGLNGDGKGLGADSPTFATRPRDLTAGKFAFISTENGVASDADLARTIRWGLVPAGMPAFAELDDEQVASLVAVLRSFVKDTGDKPGPAIKVPPRGAQANAAKGKELFLANCAGCHGEKGKGDGPTVKPMGDIEDFEPPKDFAGRLARPRDLTRLEAYKVGTEPEQIYVRIAAGTPPVMPAFREVLTSPDDIWSIVQFIQQEFLPAKLAKR
;
A
#
# COMPACT_ATOMS: atom_id res chain seq x y z
N MET A 1 7.25 -25.14 -3.92
CA MET A 1 8.63 -25.39 -3.45
C MET A 1 9.68 -24.46 -4.09
N LYS A 2 9.77 -24.32 -5.43
CA LYS A 2 10.76 -23.41 -6.07
C LYS A 2 10.53 -21.91 -5.82
N THR A 3 9.27 -21.47 -5.72
CA THR A 3 8.88 -20.07 -5.45
C THR A 3 9.29 -19.60 -4.05
N THR A 4 9.24 -20.48 -3.05
CA THR A 4 9.65 -20.18 -1.67
C THR A 4 11.16 -19.99 -1.55
N PHE A 5 11.97 -20.81 -2.24
CA PHE A 5 13.43 -20.69 -2.24
C PHE A 5 13.90 -19.36 -2.82
N LEU A 6 13.38 -18.98 -4.00
CA LEU A 6 13.76 -17.72 -4.65
C LEU A 6 13.38 -16.50 -3.82
N THR A 7 12.22 -16.53 -3.16
CA THR A 7 11.75 -15.47 -2.25
C THR A 7 12.69 -15.30 -1.06
N ASN A 8 13.09 -16.41 -0.41
CA ASN A 8 14.04 -16.38 0.70
C ASN A 8 15.43 -15.89 0.28
N LEU A 9 15.89 -16.30 -0.90
CA LEU A 9 17.18 -15.86 -1.44
C LEU A 9 17.19 -14.35 -1.71
N LEU A 10 16.18 -13.83 -2.43
CA LEU A 10 16.13 -12.43 -2.86
C LEU A 10 15.77 -11.45 -1.72
N TRP A 11 14.90 -11.84 -0.79
CA TRP A 11 14.40 -10.91 0.23
C TRP A 11 14.89 -11.22 1.64
N GLY A 12 15.51 -12.39 1.85
CA GLY A 12 16.14 -12.78 3.11
C GLY A 12 17.67 -12.64 3.06
N VAL A 13 18.32 -13.25 2.07
CA VAL A 13 19.80 -13.34 2.02
C VAL A 13 20.44 -12.18 1.26
N TYR A 14 19.94 -11.87 0.06
CA TYR A 14 20.52 -10.86 -0.83
C TYR A 14 20.70 -9.47 -0.18
N PRO A 15 19.78 -8.95 0.66
CA PRO A 15 19.97 -7.67 1.34
C PRO A 15 21.23 -7.65 2.21
N TYR A 16 21.53 -8.73 2.94
CA TYR A 16 22.74 -8.80 3.77
C TYR A 16 24.01 -8.77 2.93
N LEU A 17 24.03 -9.45 1.77
CA LEU A 17 25.16 -9.37 0.84
C LEU A 17 25.37 -7.93 0.38
N CYS A 18 24.32 -7.26 -0.09
CA CYS A 18 24.40 -5.89 -0.59
C CYS A 18 24.87 -4.91 0.48
N PHE A 19 24.29 -4.95 1.69
CA PHE A 19 24.68 -4.06 2.78
C PHE A 19 26.09 -4.36 3.30
N THR A 20 26.49 -5.62 3.37
CA THR A 20 27.85 -6.00 3.77
C THR A 20 28.86 -5.41 2.79
N LEU A 21 28.65 -5.57 1.48
CA LEU A 21 29.54 -4.99 0.47
C LEU A 21 29.54 -3.46 0.54
N PHE A 22 28.36 -2.84 0.65
CA PHE A 22 28.19 -1.40 0.75
C PHE A 22 28.96 -0.78 1.93
N LEU A 23 29.00 -1.45 3.08
CA LEU A 23 29.63 -0.95 4.30
C LEU A 23 31.13 -1.29 4.38
N VAL A 24 31.51 -2.51 4.02
CA VAL A 24 32.88 -3.03 4.24
C VAL A 24 33.84 -2.61 3.13
N VAL A 25 33.41 -2.67 1.86
CA VAL A 25 34.30 -2.41 0.73
C VAL A 25 34.83 -0.97 0.70
N PRO A 26 34.08 0.09 1.06
CA PRO A 26 34.63 1.44 1.16
C PRO A 26 35.80 1.54 2.13
N ILE A 27 35.74 0.85 3.28
CA ILE A 27 36.84 0.81 4.26
C ILE A 27 38.07 0.17 3.62
N VAL A 28 37.90 -1.01 3.01
CA VAL A 28 38.97 -1.73 2.31
C VAL A 28 39.58 -0.84 1.22
N ARG A 29 38.75 -0.18 0.41
CA ARG A 29 39.20 0.70 -0.67
C ARG A 29 39.94 1.93 -0.14
N MET A 30 39.52 2.52 0.97
CA MET A 30 40.21 3.65 1.59
C MET A 30 41.59 3.24 2.13
N VAL A 31 41.73 2.02 2.65
CA VAL A 31 43.00 1.50 3.18
C VAL A 31 43.99 1.12 2.06
N TYR A 32 43.52 0.36 1.07
CA TYR A 32 44.41 -0.24 0.06
C TYR A 32 44.48 0.55 -1.25
N ARG A 33 43.45 1.36 -1.58
CA ARG A 33 43.36 2.14 -2.82
C ARG A 33 42.83 3.57 -2.58
N PRO A 34 43.49 4.38 -1.72
CA PRO A 34 43.00 5.71 -1.35
C PRO A 34 42.88 6.66 -2.55
N PHE A 35 43.76 6.56 -3.55
CA PHE A 35 43.67 7.37 -4.77
C PHE A 35 42.46 7.02 -5.67
N GLY A 36 41.82 5.86 -5.42
CA GLY A 36 40.57 5.50 -6.06
C GLY A 36 39.36 6.24 -5.50
N PHE A 37 39.47 6.91 -4.34
CA PHE A 37 38.41 7.76 -3.79
C PHE A 37 38.44 9.13 -4.44
N SER A 38 37.73 9.27 -5.55
CA SER A 38 37.65 10.53 -6.30
C SER A 38 36.29 10.68 -6.98
N THR A 39 35.84 11.92 -7.13
CA THR A 39 34.64 12.28 -7.90
C THR A 39 34.86 12.15 -9.41
N ARG A 40 36.13 12.05 -9.88
CA ARG A 40 36.52 12.06 -11.30
C ARG A 40 35.81 13.18 -12.06
N ALA A 41 35.97 14.41 -11.56
CA ALA A 41 35.27 15.57 -12.09
C ALA A 41 35.70 15.88 -13.55
N THR A 42 34.71 16.15 -14.40
CA THR A 42 34.91 16.51 -15.82
C THR A 42 34.51 17.96 -16.10
N SER A 43 34.72 18.87 -15.14
CA SER A 43 34.19 20.25 -15.17
C SER A 43 34.91 21.20 -16.10
N MET A 44 36.09 20.83 -16.58
CA MET A 44 36.86 21.62 -17.53
C MET A 44 36.22 21.63 -18.93
N PHE A 45 35.48 20.58 -19.29
CA PHE A 45 34.85 20.45 -20.61
C PHE A 45 33.36 20.75 -20.52
N ASN A 46 32.80 21.49 -21.48
CA ASN A 46 31.35 21.68 -21.64
C ASN A 46 30.62 22.00 -20.31
N ARG A 47 31.04 23.12 -19.67
CA ARG A 47 30.71 23.46 -18.28
C ARG A 47 29.24 23.82 -18.05
N ASP A 48 28.58 24.47 -19.01
CA ASP A 48 27.20 24.93 -18.86
C ASP A 48 26.22 23.76 -18.71
N VAL A 49 26.33 22.76 -19.60
CA VAL A 49 25.53 21.54 -19.53
C VAL A 49 25.89 20.73 -18.28
N LEU A 50 27.16 20.72 -17.87
CA LEU A 50 27.55 20.06 -16.61
C LEU A 50 26.90 20.73 -15.40
N GLY A 51 26.84 22.07 -15.36
CA GLY A 51 26.21 22.81 -14.27
C GLY A 51 24.75 22.39 -14.08
N LEU A 52 23.98 22.41 -15.17
CA LEU A 52 22.59 21.95 -15.18
C LEU A 52 22.45 20.48 -14.75
N ALA A 53 23.22 19.59 -15.39
CA ALA A 53 23.17 18.15 -15.12
C ALA A 53 23.55 17.84 -13.67
N SER A 54 24.61 18.45 -13.16
CA SER A 54 25.13 18.22 -11.81
C SER A 54 24.17 18.75 -10.76
N LEU A 55 23.64 19.96 -10.90
CA LEU A 55 22.74 20.56 -9.92
C LEU A 55 21.41 19.79 -9.84
N THR A 56 20.79 19.51 -10.98
CA THR A 56 19.53 18.74 -11.03
C THR A 56 19.73 17.32 -10.52
N LEU A 57 20.82 16.64 -10.90
CA LEU A 57 21.12 15.30 -10.38
C LEU A 57 21.29 15.30 -8.85
N HIS A 58 22.14 16.19 -8.30
CA HIS A 58 22.49 16.13 -6.88
C HIS A 58 21.37 16.65 -5.96
N TRP A 59 20.74 17.77 -6.28
CA TRP A 59 19.61 18.25 -5.49
C TRP A 59 18.40 17.33 -5.59
N GLY A 60 18.16 16.76 -6.78
CA GLY A 60 17.18 15.70 -6.97
C GLY A 60 17.47 14.50 -6.08
N ILE A 61 18.67 13.90 -6.20
CA ILE A 61 18.96 12.62 -5.51
C ILE A 61 19.01 12.80 -4.00
N LEU A 62 19.50 13.95 -3.50
CA LEU A 62 19.46 14.27 -2.07
C LEU A 62 18.02 14.38 -1.57
N THR A 63 17.14 15.01 -2.35
CA THR A 63 15.71 15.08 -2.03
C THR A 63 15.08 13.70 -2.01
N VAL A 64 15.35 12.86 -3.01
CA VAL A 64 14.87 11.46 -3.06
C VAL A 64 15.39 10.66 -1.88
N PHE A 65 16.66 10.81 -1.53
CA PHE A 65 17.28 10.11 -0.40
C PHE A 65 16.61 10.49 0.93
N VAL A 66 16.42 11.79 1.20
CA VAL A 66 15.72 12.26 2.41
C VAL A 66 14.26 11.84 2.42
N ALA A 67 13.59 11.90 1.27
CA ALA A 67 12.23 11.42 1.12
C ALA A 67 12.13 9.93 1.49
N HIS A 68 13.02 9.06 0.98
CA HIS A 68 13.03 7.64 1.31
C HIS A 68 13.30 7.41 2.80
N LEU A 69 14.22 8.16 3.41
CA LEU A 69 14.47 8.10 4.85
C LEU A 69 13.20 8.41 5.64
N ALA A 70 12.52 9.50 5.28
CA ALA A 70 11.26 9.89 5.88
C ALA A 70 10.15 8.87 5.61
N GLY A 71 10.11 8.26 4.42
CA GLY A 71 9.19 7.20 4.06
C GLY A 71 9.40 5.93 4.91
N PHE A 72 10.65 5.54 5.15
CA PHE A 72 10.98 4.39 5.98
C PHE A 72 10.62 4.60 7.45
N ILE A 73 10.96 5.77 8.00
CA ILE A 73 10.63 6.12 9.39
C ILE A 73 9.12 6.28 9.54
N GLY A 74 8.47 7.00 8.62
CA GLY A 74 7.04 7.25 8.63
C GLY A 74 6.22 5.98 8.44
N GLY A 75 6.67 5.07 7.57
CA GLY A 75 6.03 3.78 7.35
C GLY A 75 6.11 2.89 8.59
N LEU A 76 7.25 2.91 9.28
CA LEU A 76 7.43 2.12 10.50
C LEU A 76 6.63 2.65 11.69
N LEU A 77 6.60 3.98 11.85
CA LEU A 77 5.94 4.65 12.98
C LEU A 77 4.46 4.98 12.71
N GLY A 78 3.94 4.68 11.52
CA GLY A 78 2.56 5.03 11.15
C GLY A 78 2.33 6.53 10.93
N LEU A 79 3.38 7.32 10.69
CA LEU A 79 3.30 8.77 10.56
C LEU A 79 2.83 9.16 9.14
N ALA A 80 1.52 9.37 8.99
CA ALA A 80 0.91 9.71 7.70
C ALA A 80 1.53 10.96 7.05
N GLY A 81 1.83 12.01 7.83
CA GLY A 81 2.46 13.23 7.29
C GLY A 81 3.83 12.98 6.66
N TRP A 82 4.61 12.03 7.21
CA TRP A 82 5.92 11.65 6.69
C TRP A 82 5.80 10.82 5.40
N ILE A 83 4.77 9.98 5.30
CA ILE A 83 4.46 9.26 4.06
C ILE A 83 3.98 10.22 2.96
N THR A 84 3.17 11.21 3.31
CA THR A 84 2.76 12.27 2.38
C THR A 84 3.97 13.08 1.90
N PHE A 85 4.89 13.43 2.81
CA PHE A 85 6.15 14.07 2.44
C PHE A 85 6.98 13.18 1.50
N PHE A 86 7.15 11.90 1.84
CA PHE A 86 7.84 10.92 0.99
C PHE A 86 7.25 10.88 -0.42
N TYR A 87 5.93 10.84 -0.54
CA TYR A 87 5.24 10.84 -1.83
C TYR A 87 5.60 12.07 -2.67
N TRP A 88 5.39 13.27 -2.13
CA TRP A 88 5.59 14.51 -2.89
C TRP A 88 7.06 14.83 -3.15
N ALA A 89 7.89 14.74 -2.11
CA ALA A 89 9.33 14.98 -2.23
C ALA A 89 10.01 13.91 -3.10
N GLY A 90 9.59 12.66 -2.98
CA GLY A 90 10.06 11.56 -3.82
C GLY A 90 9.67 11.73 -5.29
N LEU A 91 8.44 12.19 -5.57
CA LEU A 91 7.98 12.47 -6.92
C LEU A 91 8.77 13.61 -7.58
N ILE A 92 8.86 14.76 -6.91
CA ILE A 92 9.57 15.94 -7.42
C ILE A 92 11.06 15.63 -7.56
N GLY A 93 11.68 15.12 -6.49
CA GLY A 93 13.09 14.73 -6.50
C GLY A 93 13.38 13.67 -7.55
N GLY A 94 12.48 12.72 -7.76
CA GLY A 94 12.61 11.65 -8.74
C GLY A 94 12.70 12.18 -10.17
N PHE A 95 11.78 13.07 -10.56
CA PHE A 95 11.81 13.70 -11.89
C PHE A 95 13.06 14.56 -12.09
N VAL A 96 13.43 15.36 -11.09
CA VAL A 96 14.60 16.25 -11.15
C VAL A 96 15.90 15.43 -11.26
N THR A 97 16.01 14.33 -10.51
CA THR A 97 17.16 13.41 -10.60
C THR A 97 17.21 12.70 -11.94
N LEU A 98 16.07 12.21 -12.42
CA LEU A 98 15.98 11.48 -13.68
C LEU A 98 16.43 12.37 -14.84
N PHE A 99 15.92 13.61 -14.89
CA PHE A 99 16.36 14.62 -15.85
C PHE A 99 17.87 14.85 -15.76
N GLY A 100 18.41 15.13 -14.58
CA GLY A 100 19.84 15.36 -14.39
C GLY A 100 20.71 14.17 -14.81
N SER A 101 20.27 12.94 -14.55
CA SER A 101 20.98 11.72 -14.95
C SER A 101 20.97 11.52 -16.46
N ILE A 102 19.84 11.75 -17.12
CA ILE A 102 19.72 11.66 -18.59
C ILE A 102 20.64 12.70 -19.25
N VAL A 103 20.60 13.96 -18.79
CA VAL A 103 21.46 15.03 -19.35
C VAL A 103 22.94 14.71 -19.12
N ALA A 104 23.31 14.22 -17.93
CA ALA A 104 24.68 13.82 -17.62
C ALA A 104 25.17 12.67 -18.51
N LEU A 105 24.31 11.68 -18.77
CA LEU A 105 24.61 10.55 -19.66
C LEU A 105 24.73 11.01 -21.12
N ALA A 106 23.78 11.81 -21.61
CA ALA A 106 23.80 12.35 -22.96
C ALA A 106 25.07 13.17 -23.22
N ARG A 107 25.44 14.06 -22.28
CA ARG A 107 26.71 14.81 -22.34
C ARG A 107 27.93 13.89 -22.42
N ARG A 108 27.93 12.79 -21.67
CA ARG A 108 29.04 11.84 -21.62
C ARG A 108 29.20 11.03 -22.91
N VAL A 109 28.12 10.84 -23.67
CA VAL A 109 28.15 10.16 -24.97
C VAL A 109 28.48 11.13 -26.10
N ALA A 110 27.92 12.35 -26.04
CA ALA A 110 27.99 13.34 -27.11
C ALA A 110 29.31 14.13 -27.13
N VAL A 111 29.88 14.48 -25.97
CA VAL A 111 31.10 15.31 -25.89
C VAL A 111 32.34 14.42 -25.95
N ALA A 112 33.14 14.57 -27.02
CA ALA A 112 34.27 13.69 -27.33
C ALA A 112 35.32 13.65 -26.21
N GLU A 113 35.65 14.80 -25.62
CA GLU A 113 36.64 14.96 -24.54
C GLU A 113 36.17 14.25 -23.26
N VAL A 114 34.88 14.38 -22.95
CA VAL A 114 34.27 13.72 -21.78
C VAL A 114 34.24 12.20 -22.01
N ARG A 115 33.89 11.76 -23.22
CA ARG A 115 33.86 10.34 -23.59
C ARG A 115 35.24 9.70 -23.49
N ALA A 116 36.29 10.39 -23.96
CA ALA A 116 37.67 9.89 -23.91
C ALA A 116 38.19 9.67 -22.49
N MET A 117 37.74 10.47 -21.52
CA MET A 117 38.14 10.33 -20.10
C MET A 117 37.22 9.42 -19.29
N SER A 118 36.05 9.08 -19.83
CA SER A 118 35.04 8.31 -19.10
C SER A 118 35.43 6.85 -18.95
N GLN A 119 35.12 6.29 -17.78
CA GLN A 119 35.26 4.87 -17.52
C GLN A 119 33.90 4.17 -17.67
N TRP A 120 33.89 2.86 -17.84
CA TRP A 120 32.66 2.07 -17.99
C TRP A 120 31.67 2.28 -16.84
N ASP A 121 32.17 2.40 -15.60
CA ASP A 121 31.33 2.60 -14.43
C ASP A 121 30.67 3.99 -14.40
N ASP A 122 31.19 4.97 -15.15
CA ASP A 122 30.53 6.27 -15.28
C ASP A 122 29.21 6.17 -16.05
N TYR A 123 29.14 5.31 -17.07
CA TYR A 123 27.91 5.04 -17.82
C TYR A 123 26.97 4.15 -17.03
N LEU A 124 27.51 3.09 -16.42
CA LEU A 124 26.75 2.12 -15.64
C LEU A 124 25.93 2.81 -14.53
N VAL A 125 26.53 3.75 -13.79
CA VAL A 125 25.85 4.46 -12.71
C VAL A 125 24.65 5.26 -13.22
N HIS A 126 24.79 5.98 -14.35
CA HIS A 126 23.69 6.74 -14.91
C HIS A 126 22.58 5.84 -15.45
N LEU A 127 22.92 4.74 -16.11
CA LEU A 127 21.94 3.75 -16.58
C LEU A 127 21.17 3.12 -15.40
N PHE A 128 21.88 2.77 -14.31
CA PHE A 128 21.27 2.27 -13.09
C PHE A 128 20.30 3.28 -12.49
N LEU A 129 20.73 4.54 -12.35
CA LEU A 129 19.89 5.60 -11.78
C LEU A 129 18.67 5.86 -12.65
N VAL A 130 18.82 5.92 -13.98
CA VAL A 130 17.70 6.09 -14.91
C VAL A 130 16.69 4.94 -14.73
N ALA A 131 17.15 3.69 -14.79
CA ALA A 131 16.25 2.53 -14.61
C ALA A 131 15.55 2.53 -13.25
N LEU A 132 16.29 2.79 -12.17
CA LEU A 132 15.76 2.80 -10.80
C LEU A 132 14.71 3.91 -10.61
N LEU A 133 15.01 5.13 -11.07
CA LEU A 133 14.13 6.28 -10.97
C LEU A 133 12.90 6.12 -11.85
N SER A 134 13.04 5.58 -13.06
CA SER A 134 11.90 5.29 -13.93
C SER A 134 10.93 4.30 -13.29
N LEU A 135 11.42 3.22 -12.67
CA LEU A 135 10.55 2.28 -11.94
C LEU A 135 9.89 2.92 -10.71
N GLY A 136 10.61 3.78 -9.98
CA GLY A 136 10.06 4.50 -8.83
C GLY A 136 8.96 5.47 -9.24
N LEU A 137 9.20 6.28 -10.28
CA LEU A 137 8.22 7.22 -10.82
C LEU A 137 7.02 6.51 -11.44
N TYR A 138 7.24 5.37 -12.11
CA TYR A 138 6.15 4.57 -12.68
C TYR A 138 5.18 4.10 -11.59
N GLN A 139 5.67 3.59 -10.46
CA GLN A 139 4.81 3.17 -9.34
C GLN A 139 3.92 4.30 -8.82
N VAL A 140 4.47 5.52 -8.78
CA VAL A 140 3.78 6.68 -8.22
C VAL A 140 2.79 7.29 -9.22
N VAL A 141 3.19 7.41 -10.49
CA VAL A 141 2.41 8.12 -11.52
C VAL A 141 1.39 7.21 -12.21
N VAL A 142 1.79 5.98 -12.57
CA VAL A 142 0.98 5.07 -13.38
C VAL A 142 0.18 4.13 -12.50
N ASP A 143 0.87 3.32 -11.68
CA ASP A 143 0.18 2.34 -10.83
C ASP A 143 -0.54 3.01 -9.65
N LYS A 144 -0.21 4.28 -9.36
CA LYS A 144 -0.74 5.06 -8.23
C LYS A 144 -0.69 4.26 -6.93
N ILE A 145 0.40 3.52 -6.74
CA ILE A 145 0.58 2.65 -5.58
C ILE A 145 0.89 3.54 -4.38
N PHE A 146 0.02 3.48 -3.37
CA PHE A 146 0.16 4.20 -2.12
C PHE A 146 0.32 3.21 -0.96
N GLY A 147 1.29 3.46 -0.10
CA GLY A 147 1.48 2.68 1.13
C GLY A 147 2.47 1.52 1.02
N VAL A 148 3.12 1.31 -0.13
CA VAL A 148 4.30 0.42 -0.23
C VAL A 148 5.39 0.79 0.77
N ALA A 149 5.47 2.07 1.16
CA ALA A 149 6.34 2.49 2.24
C ALA A 149 6.09 1.70 3.54
N TYR A 150 4.85 1.38 3.92
CA TYR A 150 4.56 0.60 5.14
C TYR A 150 5.10 -0.83 5.08
N THR A 151 4.84 -1.53 3.96
CA THR A 151 5.31 -2.91 3.76
C THR A 151 6.82 -2.98 3.59
N ALA A 152 7.40 -2.10 2.77
CA ALA A 152 8.84 -2.00 2.57
C ALA A 152 9.59 -1.62 3.86
N SER A 153 9.04 -0.72 4.68
CA SER A 153 9.62 -0.36 5.98
C SER A 153 9.62 -1.53 6.95
N SER A 154 8.51 -2.29 6.98
CA SER A 154 8.38 -3.47 7.85
C SER A 154 9.36 -4.56 7.45
N TRP A 155 9.48 -4.82 6.15
CA TRP A 155 10.47 -5.76 5.61
C TRP A 155 11.91 -5.30 5.92
N LEU A 156 12.26 -4.05 5.62
CA LEU A 156 13.60 -3.52 5.88
C LEU A 156 13.95 -3.56 7.38
N SER A 157 12.98 -3.30 8.25
CA SER A 157 13.12 -3.46 9.71
C SER A 157 13.37 -4.91 10.13
N SER A 158 12.75 -5.90 9.47
CA SER A 158 12.99 -7.32 9.74
C SER A 158 14.44 -7.71 9.42
N VAL A 159 14.95 -7.24 8.28
CA VAL A 159 16.34 -7.44 7.84
C VAL A 159 17.31 -6.78 8.84
N ALA A 160 17.05 -5.54 9.24
CA ALA A 160 17.89 -4.81 10.20
C ALA A 160 17.93 -5.45 11.59
N ARG A 161 16.89 -6.18 11.99
CA ARG A 161 16.81 -6.94 13.25
C ARG A 161 17.47 -8.32 13.20
N PHE A 162 18.09 -8.69 12.07
CA PHE A 162 18.62 -10.04 11.84
C PHE A 162 17.56 -11.14 12.01
N ASN A 163 16.29 -10.81 11.75
CA ASN A 163 15.17 -11.75 11.70
C ASN A 163 14.37 -11.48 10.42
N PRO A 164 14.94 -11.82 9.25
CA PRO A 164 14.34 -11.45 7.97
C PRO A 164 13.01 -12.17 7.78
N GLN A 165 12.01 -11.43 7.28
CA GLN A 165 10.68 -11.94 6.92
C GLN A 165 10.44 -11.74 5.41
N PRO A 166 10.96 -12.63 4.55
CA PRO A 166 10.83 -12.55 3.09
C PRO A 166 9.38 -12.48 2.59
N GLU A 167 8.45 -13.07 3.34
CA GLU A 167 7.01 -13.09 3.08
C GLU A 167 6.40 -11.70 2.98
N LEU A 168 6.98 -10.69 3.65
CA LEU A 168 6.52 -9.29 3.57
C LEU A 168 6.71 -8.68 2.18
N MET A 169 7.63 -9.22 1.37
CA MET A 169 7.84 -8.83 -0.02
C MET A 169 7.02 -9.67 -1.00
N ALA A 170 6.41 -10.78 -0.57
CA ALA A 170 5.67 -11.68 -1.46
C ALA A 170 4.46 -10.99 -2.10
N SER A 171 3.76 -10.12 -1.35
CA SER A 171 2.59 -9.37 -1.81
C SER A 171 2.92 -8.07 -2.57
N ALA A 172 4.19 -7.67 -2.63
CA ALA A 172 4.58 -6.48 -3.38
C ALA A 172 4.35 -6.67 -4.89
N SER A 173 3.93 -5.60 -5.57
CA SER A 173 3.77 -5.62 -7.03
C SER A 173 5.09 -5.98 -7.71
N LEU A 174 5.02 -6.52 -8.93
CA LEU A 174 6.21 -6.90 -9.68
C LEU A 174 7.17 -5.69 -9.86
N ILE A 175 6.60 -4.51 -10.08
CA ILE A 175 7.36 -3.27 -10.27
C ILE A 175 8.03 -2.84 -8.95
N SER A 176 7.34 -2.92 -7.82
CA SER A 176 7.93 -2.65 -6.50
C SER A 176 9.06 -3.63 -6.18
N LYS A 177 8.89 -4.93 -6.50
CA LYS A 177 9.97 -5.93 -6.38
C LYS A 177 11.17 -5.55 -7.24
N TRP A 178 10.97 -5.20 -8.51
CA TRP A 178 12.08 -4.77 -9.38
C TRP A 178 12.77 -3.52 -8.88
N HIS A 179 12.02 -2.53 -8.39
CA HIS A 179 12.60 -1.30 -7.83
C HIS A 179 13.48 -1.60 -6.60
N VAL A 180 12.98 -2.39 -5.63
CA VAL A 180 13.76 -2.76 -4.45
C VAL A 180 14.97 -3.62 -4.82
N PHE A 181 14.81 -4.58 -5.73
CA PHE A 181 15.91 -5.42 -6.20
C PHE A 181 17.02 -4.59 -6.87
N LEU A 182 16.65 -3.65 -7.74
CA LEU A 182 17.61 -2.73 -8.37
C LEU A 182 18.23 -1.77 -7.37
N ALA A 183 17.48 -1.30 -6.36
CA ALA A 183 18.02 -0.48 -5.28
C ALA A 183 19.08 -1.24 -4.46
N LEU A 184 18.81 -2.48 -4.07
CA LEU A 184 19.78 -3.36 -3.38
C LEU A 184 21.02 -3.61 -4.25
N SER A 185 20.80 -3.89 -5.53
CA SER A 185 21.88 -4.09 -6.51
C SER A 185 22.72 -2.82 -6.68
N PHE A 186 22.10 -1.65 -6.64
CA PHE A 186 22.78 -0.37 -6.66
C PHE A 186 23.69 -0.22 -5.44
N PHE A 187 23.22 -0.55 -4.21
CA PHE A 187 24.07 -0.57 -3.01
C PHE A 187 25.23 -1.56 -3.12
N CYS A 188 24.98 -2.73 -3.71
CA CYS A 188 26.01 -3.75 -3.95
C CYS A 188 27.12 -3.26 -4.88
N VAL A 189 26.76 -2.57 -5.97
CA VAL A 189 27.70 -2.04 -6.97
C VAL A 189 28.37 -0.74 -6.50
N PHE A 190 27.69 0.03 -5.65
CA PHE A 190 28.12 1.33 -5.12
C PHE A 190 29.62 1.42 -4.77
N PRO A 191 30.18 0.55 -3.91
CA PRO A 191 31.56 0.72 -3.43
C PRO A 191 32.63 0.46 -4.51
N PHE A 192 32.25 -0.12 -5.65
CA PHE A 192 33.13 -0.44 -6.76
C PHE A 192 33.18 0.65 -7.85
N THR A 193 32.36 1.70 -7.72
CA THR A 193 32.26 2.78 -8.72
C THR A 193 32.74 4.12 -8.15
N LYS A 194 32.65 5.21 -8.90
CA LYS A 194 32.85 6.57 -8.36
C LYS A 194 31.88 6.97 -7.25
N LEU A 195 30.79 6.26 -7.03
CA LEU A 195 29.78 6.61 -6.02
C LEU A 195 30.34 6.69 -4.59
N VAL A 196 31.50 6.07 -4.34
CA VAL A 196 32.24 6.18 -3.08
C VAL A 196 32.52 7.61 -2.62
N HIS A 197 32.48 8.61 -3.52
CA HIS A 197 32.62 10.01 -3.16
C HIS A 197 31.57 10.50 -2.14
N LEU A 198 30.42 9.84 -2.04
CA LEU A 198 29.41 10.13 -1.00
C LEU A 198 30.00 10.02 0.41
N TRP A 199 30.88 9.05 0.64
CA TRP A 199 31.49 8.83 1.94
C TRP A 199 32.52 9.89 2.34
N THR A 200 32.94 10.72 1.40
CA THR A 200 33.86 11.85 1.63
C THR A 200 33.12 13.18 1.62
N PHE A 201 31.83 13.19 1.99
CA PHE A 201 31.05 14.42 2.10
C PHE A 201 31.74 15.39 3.10
N PRO A 202 32.11 16.61 2.69
CA PRO A 202 33.10 17.42 3.40
C PRO A 202 32.50 18.20 4.58
N ILE A 203 31.85 17.49 5.52
CA ILE A 203 31.23 18.12 6.71
C ILE A 203 32.28 18.84 7.57
N ASN A 204 33.52 18.33 7.60
CA ASN A 204 34.62 18.99 8.33
C ASN A 204 34.89 20.42 7.87
N TYR A 205 34.58 20.73 6.60
CA TYR A 205 34.92 22.02 6.03
C TYR A 205 34.29 23.18 6.82
N PHE A 206 33.14 22.95 7.48
CA PHE A 206 32.47 23.94 8.32
C PHE A 206 33.24 24.29 9.61
N VAL A 207 34.12 23.41 10.10
CA VAL A 207 34.86 23.59 11.36
C VAL A 207 36.38 23.55 11.18
N ARG A 208 36.87 23.24 9.97
CA ARG A 208 38.28 23.13 9.67
C ARG A 208 38.91 24.52 9.54
N PRO A 209 40.08 24.77 10.18
CA PRO A 209 40.82 26.00 9.96
C PRO A 209 41.22 26.21 8.49
N TYR A 210 41.17 27.45 8.00
CA TYR A 210 41.57 27.80 6.63
C TYR A 210 42.99 27.37 6.29
N GLN A 211 43.92 27.53 7.23
CA GLN A 211 45.31 27.13 7.07
C GLN A 211 45.56 25.76 7.71
N SER A 212 46.07 24.82 6.92
CA SER A 212 46.40 23.46 7.36
C SER A 212 47.88 23.20 7.11
N MET A 213 48.66 23.18 8.20
CA MET A 213 50.10 22.92 8.15
C MET A 213 50.36 21.44 8.48
N ARG A 214 51.23 20.78 7.71
CA ARG A 214 51.65 19.39 7.95
C ARG A 214 53.11 19.38 8.39
N THR A 215 53.40 18.80 9.54
CA THR A 215 54.78 18.65 10.03
C THR A 215 55.38 17.32 9.56
N ASN A 216 56.70 17.26 9.43
CA ASN A 216 57.41 16.04 9.00
C ASN A 216 57.26 14.88 10.01
N LEU A 217 56.98 15.17 11.29
CA LEU A 217 56.75 14.19 12.36
C LEU A 217 55.60 13.21 12.07
N PHE A 218 54.60 13.63 11.28
CA PHE A 218 53.41 12.82 10.98
C PHE A 218 53.26 12.45 9.50
N LYS A 219 54.28 12.73 8.68
CA LYS A 219 54.21 12.71 7.20
C LYS A 219 53.90 11.34 6.58
N TYR A 220 54.00 10.25 7.35
CA TYR A 220 53.82 8.88 6.85
C TYR A 220 53.00 7.97 7.76
N GLN A 221 52.34 8.51 8.79
CA GLN A 221 51.50 7.67 9.63
C GLN A 221 50.22 7.33 8.86
N ARG A 222 50.17 6.14 8.23
CA ARG A 222 48.92 5.54 7.69
C ARG A 222 47.93 5.17 8.81
N LYS A 223 48.10 5.69 10.02
CA LYS A 223 47.24 5.38 11.16
C LYS A 223 45.81 5.84 10.89
N TRP A 224 44.87 5.07 11.38
CA TRP A 224 43.49 5.51 11.53
C TRP A 224 43.46 6.52 12.66
N GLU A 225 42.88 7.69 12.40
CA GLU A 225 42.62 8.69 13.42
C GLU A 225 41.11 8.85 13.59
N PHE A 226 40.66 9.15 14.81
CA PHE A 226 39.26 9.37 15.18
C PHE A 226 39.10 10.81 15.70
N ALA A 227 39.74 11.76 15.01
CA ALA A 227 39.81 13.15 15.44
C ALA A 227 38.94 14.08 14.59
N LEU A 228 38.02 13.56 13.76
CA LEU A 228 37.20 14.33 12.80
C LEU A 228 38.05 15.22 11.88
N ARG A 229 39.29 14.82 11.56
CA ARG A 229 40.24 15.65 10.79
C ARG A 229 40.54 15.12 9.40
N SER A 230 40.49 13.80 9.21
CA SER A 230 40.76 13.14 7.92
C SER A 230 39.55 12.42 7.37
N ASP A 231 39.57 12.22 6.05
CA ASP A 231 38.56 11.46 5.30
C ASP A 231 38.33 10.05 5.88
N LYS A 232 39.36 9.42 6.46
CA LYS A 232 39.23 8.13 7.16
C LYS A 232 38.31 8.24 8.37
N SER A 233 38.51 9.26 9.21
CA SER A 233 37.69 9.49 10.39
C SER A 233 36.22 9.73 9.99
N PHE A 234 35.98 10.50 8.92
CA PHE A 234 34.63 10.75 8.40
C PHE A 234 33.97 9.49 7.85
N LEU A 235 34.70 8.70 7.04
CA LEU A 235 34.20 7.41 6.57
C LEU A 235 33.76 6.54 7.75
N THR A 236 34.56 6.44 8.81
CA THR A 236 34.16 5.68 10.01
C THR A 236 32.93 6.24 10.70
N TYR A 237 32.81 7.57 10.85
CA TYR A 237 31.64 8.15 11.51
C TYR A 237 30.39 8.07 10.66
N SER A 238 30.49 8.28 9.35
CA SER A 238 29.36 8.14 8.43
C SER A 238 28.87 6.69 8.37
N LEU A 239 29.79 5.71 8.33
CA LEU A 239 29.45 4.30 8.42
C LEU A 239 28.86 3.94 9.78
N ALA A 240 29.46 4.40 10.88
CA ALA A 240 28.95 4.18 12.23
C ALA A 240 27.58 4.82 12.43
N ALA A 241 27.36 6.04 11.92
CA ALA A 241 26.06 6.71 11.95
C ALA A 241 25.02 5.94 11.12
N LEU A 242 25.40 5.36 9.98
CA LEU A 242 24.51 4.55 9.16
C LEU A 242 24.18 3.21 9.85
N VAL A 243 25.17 2.55 10.47
CA VAL A 243 24.98 1.33 11.27
C VAL A 243 24.13 1.63 12.51
N LEU A 244 24.36 2.76 13.20
CA LEU A 244 23.53 3.22 14.32
C LEU A 244 22.16 3.69 13.85
N PHE A 245 22.01 4.20 12.64
CA PHE A 245 20.72 4.50 12.05
C PHE A 245 19.95 3.19 11.88
N PHE A 246 20.49 2.19 11.17
CA PHE A 246 19.81 0.90 10.98
C PHE A 246 19.66 0.05 12.27
N GLY A 247 20.63 0.12 13.19
CA GLY A 247 20.63 -0.60 14.47
C GLY A 247 19.82 0.09 15.57
N GLY A 248 19.92 1.42 15.68
CA GLY A 248 19.09 2.26 16.54
C GLY A 248 17.63 2.28 16.10
N PHE A 249 17.35 2.11 14.81
CA PHE A 249 16.02 1.85 14.24
C PHE A 249 15.38 0.56 14.78
N SER A 250 16.18 -0.44 15.19
CA SER A 250 15.69 -1.62 15.93
C SER A 250 15.44 -1.35 17.42
N LEU A 251 16.25 -0.49 18.03
CA LEU A 251 16.23 -0.20 19.47
C LEU A 251 15.15 0.83 19.86
N LEU A 252 14.87 1.80 19.00
CA LEU A 252 13.78 2.78 19.15
C LEU A 252 12.40 2.10 19.17
N LEU A 253 12.20 1.05 18.36
CA LEU A 253 10.99 0.22 18.40
C LEU A 253 10.90 -0.70 19.63
N GLY A 254 12.05 -1.13 20.17
CA GLY A 254 12.08 -1.85 21.44
C GLY A 254 11.78 -0.96 22.65
N ARG A 255 11.78 0.38 22.48
CA ARG A 255 11.67 1.38 23.54
C ARG A 255 10.54 2.40 23.37
N THR A 256 9.63 2.25 22.41
CA THR A 256 8.39 3.05 22.41
C THR A 256 7.62 2.75 23.68
N LYS A 257 7.86 3.57 24.71
CA LYS A 257 7.04 3.69 25.92
C LYS A 257 5.62 3.90 25.47
N SER A 258 4.74 3.03 25.96
CA SER A 258 3.30 3.20 25.97
C SER A 258 2.95 4.51 26.68
N ASN A 259 2.89 5.62 25.95
CA ASN A 259 2.32 6.85 26.48
C ASN A 259 0.79 6.75 26.39
N GLY A 260 0.20 6.17 27.43
CA GLY A 260 -0.64 6.97 28.32
C GLY A 260 -1.97 7.54 27.81
N HIS A 261 -2.61 7.00 26.78
CA HIS A 261 -4.06 7.20 26.62
C HIS A 261 -4.81 5.88 26.72
N LEU A 262 -5.38 5.71 27.93
CA LEU A 262 -6.30 4.69 28.39
C LEU A 262 -5.71 3.28 28.44
N ALA A 263 -5.77 2.70 29.64
CA ALA A 263 -5.44 1.32 29.92
C ALA A 263 -6.35 0.37 29.11
N ALA A 264 -6.01 0.16 27.84
CA ALA A 264 -6.46 -1.00 27.09
C ALA A 264 -5.57 -2.17 27.52
N LYS A 265 -6.23 -3.19 28.05
CA LYS A 265 -5.71 -4.51 28.43
C LYS A 265 -4.59 -4.95 27.48
N LYS A 266 -3.53 -5.51 28.06
CA LYS A 266 -2.31 -6.00 27.42
C LYS A 266 -2.61 -7.14 26.41
N GLU A 267 -3.19 -6.79 25.27
CA GLU A 267 -3.27 -7.66 24.11
C GLU A 267 -2.08 -7.33 23.21
N THR A 268 -1.26 -8.34 22.90
CA THR A 268 -0.33 -8.27 21.76
C THR A 268 -1.08 -7.69 20.57
N PRO A 269 -0.56 -6.66 19.88
CA PRO A 269 -1.24 -6.10 18.72
C PRO A 269 -1.59 -7.23 17.76
N ALA A 270 -2.87 -7.38 17.42
CA ALA A 270 -3.35 -8.55 16.67
C ALA A 270 -2.50 -8.81 15.41
N TRP A 271 -1.97 -7.76 14.75
CA TRP A 271 -1.06 -7.89 13.61
C TRP A 271 0.21 -8.73 13.86
N THR A 272 0.70 -8.83 15.09
CA THR A 272 1.88 -9.68 15.43
C THR A 272 1.58 -11.17 15.47
N THR A 273 0.34 -11.55 15.81
CA THR A 273 -0.16 -12.94 15.76
C THR A 273 -0.73 -13.28 14.38
N LEU A 274 -1.35 -12.28 13.72
CA LEU A 274 -1.90 -12.34 12.37
C LEU A 274 -0.83 -12.33 11.26
N GLY A 275 0.37 -11.81 11.54
CA GLY A 275 1.51 -11.86 10.63
C GLY A 275 1.96 -13.27 10.24
N ARG A 276 1.46 -14.30 10.94
CA ARG A 276 1.68 -15.73 10.60
C ARG A 276 0.72 -16.25 9.52
N LEU A 277 -0.35 -15.52 9.19
CA LEU A 277 -1.29 -15.90 8.14
C LEU A 277 -0.70 -15.53 6.78
N ALA A 278 -0.71 -16.48 5.85
CA ALA A 278 -0.17 -16.30 4.50
C ALA A 278 -0.77 -15.08 3.77
N GLY A 279 -2.04 -14.73 4.06
CA GLY A 279 -2.73 -13.60 3.45
C GLY A 279 -2.46 -12.24 4.08
N MET A 280 -1.81 -12.16 5.26
CA MET A 280 -1.66 -10.88 5.98
C MET A 280 -0.80 -9.87 5.22
N PRO A 281 0.33 -10.25 4.57
CA PRO A 281 1.08 -9.33 3.72
C PRO A 281 0.22 -8.78 2.56
N LEU A 282 -0.66 -9.61 1.99
CA LEU A 282 -1.56 -9.19 0.93
C LEU A 282 -2.60 -8.20 1.45
N TYR A 283 -3.21 -8.48 2.61
CA TYR A 283 -4.14 -7.57 3.28
C TYR A 283 -3.50 -6.22 3.58
N VAL A 284 -2.27 -6.20 4.11
CA VAL A 284 -1.56 -4.94 4.41
C VAL A 284 -1.33 -4.12 3.14
N SER A 285 -0.95 -4.78 2.04
CA SER A 285 -0.67 -4.09 0.78
C SER A 285 -1.91 -3.58 0.04
N GLN A 286 -3.04 -4.29 0.11
CA GLN A 286 -4.23 -4.03 -0.72
C GLN A 286 -5.42 -3.47 0.06
N CYS A 287 -5.55 -3.81 1.35
CA CYS A 287 -6.80 -3.60 2.10
C CYS A 287 -6.62 -2.64 3.28
N ALA A 288 -5.48 -2.71 3.98
CA ALA A 288 -5.27 -2.00 5.25
C ALA A 288 -5.29 -0.47 5.12
N ARG A 289 -5.05 0.10 3.93
CA ARG A 289 -5.20 1.55 3.71
C ARG A 289 -6.62 2.03 4.02
N CYS A 290 -7.63 1.25 3.66
CA CYS A 290 -9.03 1.60 3.90
C CYS A 290 -9.56 0.93 5.16
N HIS A 291 -9.26 -0.36 5.35
CA HIS A 291 -9.82 -1.15 6.46
C HIS A 291 -9.00 -1.11 7.76
N GLY A 292 -7.83 -0.45 7.77
CA GLY A 292 -6.94 -0.39 8.93
C GLY A 292 -6.10 -1.66 9.08
N LEU A 293 -4.94 -1.55 9.75
CA LEU A 293 -4.06 -2.70 10.00
C LEU A 293 -4.71 -3.79 10.87
N ASN A 294 -5.66 -3.39 11.72
CA ASN A 294 -6.40 -4.29 12.60
C ASN A 294 -7.79 -4.66 12.05
N GLY A 295 -8.13 -4.24 10.82
CA GLY A 295 -9.45 -4.49 10.24
C GLY A 295 -10.58 -3.65 10.83
N ASP A 296 -10.29 -2.61 11.61
CA ASP A 296 -11.29 -1.80 12.34
C ASP A 296 -12.02 -0.75 11.47
N GLY A 297 -11.77 -0.73 10.17
CA GLY A 297 -12.37 0.23 9.24
C GLY A 297 -11.83 1.66 9.39
N LYS A 298 -10.76 1.86 10.17
CA LYS A 298 -10.16 3.17 10.46
C LYS A 298 -8.82 3.37 9.74
N GLY A 299 -8.70 2.79 8.54
CA GLY A 299 -7.52 3.00 7.71
C GLY A 299 -7.35 4.47 7.32
N LEU A 300 -6.13 4.88 6.99
CA LEU A 300 -5.83 6.27 6.61
C LEU A 300 -6.63 6.79 5.40
N GLY A 301 -7.12 5.90 4.54
CA GLY A 301 -8.00 6.21 3.42
C GLY A 301 -9.49 6.14 3.75
N ALA A 302 -9.87 5.80 4.99
CA ALA A 302 -11.27 5.52 5.34
C ALA A 302 -12.21 6.71 5.19
N ASP A 303 -11.69 7.93 5.32
CA ASP A 303 -12.43 9.18 5.23
C ASP A 303 -12.29 9.86 3.85
N SER A 304 -11.98 9.10 2.79
CA SER A 304 -11.94 9.64 1.44
C SER A 304 -13.29 10.27 1.04
N PRO A 305 -13.32 11.53 0.58
CA PRO A 305 -14.57 12.21 0.21
C PRO A 305 -15.25 11.57 -1.02
N THR A 306 -14.54 10.74 -1.76
CA THR A 306 -15.08 10.01 -2.92
C THR A 306 -15.84 8.74 -2.54
N PHE A 307 -15.80 8.32 -1.27
CA PHE A 307 -16.47 7.10 -0.84
C PHE A 307 -17.94 7.34 -0.50
N ALA A 308 -18.83 6.63 -1.18
CA ALA A 308 -20.26 6.69 -0.88
C ALA A 308 -20.61 6.07 0.49
N THR A 309 -19.73 5.23 1.05
CA THR A 309 -19.83 4.65 2.39
C THR A 309 -18.44 4.42 2.95
N ARG A 310 -18.25 4.53 4.28
CA ARG A 310 -16.96 4.22 4.92
C ARG A 310 -16.59 2.75 4.72
N PRO A 311 -15.29 2.43 4.73
CA PRO A 311 -14.84 1.04 4.77
C PRO A 311 -15.45 0.27 5.94
N ARG A 312 -15.71 -1.01 5.71
CA ARG A 312 -16.28 -1.91 6.73
C ARG A 312 -15.28 -2.13 7.87
N ASP A 313 -15.76 -2.03 9.10
CA ASP A 313 -15.14 -2.64 10.27
C ASP A 313 -15.28 -4.17 10.16
N LEU A 314 -14.19 -4.83 9.83
CA LEU A 314 -14.05 -6.27 9.64
C LEU A 314 -13.99 -7.01 10.99
N THR A 315 -13.64 -6.33 12.09
CA THR A 315 -13.55 -6.96 13.42
C THR A 315 -14.92 -7.28 14.00
N ALA A 316 -15.94 -6.54 13.57
CA ALA A 316 -17.31 -6.71 14.05
C ALA A 316 -17.98 -8.00 13.54
N GLY A 317 -17.43 -8.67 12.53
CA GLY A 317 -18.05 -9.86 11.92
C GLY A 317 -19.37 -9.60 11.17
N LYS A 318 -19.77 -8.33 11.04
CA LYS A 318 -21.05 -7.92 10.46
C LYS A 318 -20.89 -7.48 9.01
N PHE A 319 -21.33 -8.33 8.08
CA PHE A 319 -21.22 -8.08 6.64
C PHE A 319 -22.60 -7.84 6.02
N ALA A 320 -22.65 -6.95 5.03
CA ALA A 320 -23.91 -6.53 4.41
C ALA A 320 -24.35 -7.47 3.26
N PHE A 321 -23.41 -8.12 2.58
CA PHE A 321 -23.68 -8.94 1.41
C PHE A 321 -23.51 -10.42 1.75
N ILE A 322 -24.61 -11.02 2.21
CA ILE A 322 -24.67 -12.39 2.72
C ILE A 322 -25.51 -13.30 1.80
N SER A 323 -25.24 -14.59 1.75
CA SER A 323 -26.07 -15.57 1.02
C SER A 323 -26.57 -16.72 1.90
N THR A 324 -26.49 -16.57 3.22
CA THR A 324 -26.84 -17.59 4.21
C THR A 324 -28.16 -17.28 4.91
N GLU A 325 -28.86 -18.33 5.35
CA GLU A 325 -30.17 -18.21 6.02
C GLU A 325 -30.09 -17.54 7.39
N ASN A 326 -28.97 -17.71 8.10
CA ASN A 326 -28.77 -17.22 9.47
C ASN A 326 -28.14 -15.83 9.55
N GLY A 327 -27.98 -15.11 8.43
CA GLY A 327 -27.46 -13.74 8.46
C GLY A 327 -25.93 -13.61 8.53
N VAL A 328 -25.18 -14.72 8.57
CA VAL A 328 -23.73 -14.74 8.77
C VAL A 328 -23.01 -14.97 7.44
N ALA A 329 -22.17 -14.04 6.99
CA ALA A 329 -21.46 -14.16 5.71
C ALA A 329 -20.66 -15.45 5.61
N SER A 330 -20.81 -16.16 4.48
CA SER A 330 -19.96 -17.32 4.14
C SER A 330 -18.60 -16.88 3.60
N ASP A 331 -17.64 -17.81 3.55
CA ASP A 331 -16.33 -17.54 2.91
C ASP A 331 -16.48 -17.21 1.42
N ALA A 332 -17.46 -17.84 0.76
CA ALA A 332 -17.81 -17.54 -0.63
C ALA A 332 -18.34 -16.10 -0.80
N ASP A 333 -19.10 -15.58 0.17
CA ASP A 333 -19.57 -14.18 0.13
C ASP A 333 -18.42 -13.19 0.28
N LEU A 334 -17.50 -13.46 1.21
CA LEU A 334 -16.30 -12.64 1.41
C LEU A 334 -15.40 -12.69 0.16
N ALA A 335 -15.14 -13.88 -0.38
CA ALA A 335 -14.35 -14.07 -1.59
C ALA A 335 -14.96 -13.36 -2.80
N ARG A 336 -16.29 -13.47 -3.00
CA ARG A 336 -17.02 -12.77 -4.06
C ARG A 336 -16.87 -11.25 -3.93
N THR A 337 -17.05 -10.72 -2.72
CA THR A 337 -16.95 -9.28 -2.45
C THR A 337 -15.52 -8.77 -2.69
N ILE A 338 -14.49 -9.55 -2.34
CA ILE A 338 -13.10 -9.21 -2.62
C ILE A 338 -12.85 -9.19 -4.14
N ARG A 339 -13.27 -10.23 -4.87
CA ARG A 339 -13.02 -10.32 -6.32
C ARG A 339 -13.65 -9.17 -7.11
N TRP A 340 -14.92 -8.93 -6.87
CA TRP A 340 -15.71 -7.98 -7.67
C TRP A 340 -15.73 -6.58 -7.09
N GLY A 341 -15.25 -6.41 -5.85
CA GLY A 341 -15.29 -5.14 -5.14
C GLY A 341 -16.72 -4.67 -4.88
N LEU A 342 -16.82 -3.41 -4.44
CA LEU A 342 -18.06 -2.66 -4.32
C LEU A 342 -17.81 -1.28 -4.91
N VAL A 343 -17.67 -1.23 -6.24
CA VAL A 343 -17.20 -0.04 -6.96
C VAL A 343 -18.01 1.22 -6.61
N PRO A 344 -19.36 1.20 -6.55
CA PRO A 344 -20.14 2.37 -6.15
C PRO A 344 -19.89 2.82 -4.69
N ALA A 345 -19.35 1.93 -3.85
CA ALA A 345 -18.99 2.21 -2.45
C ALA A 345 -17.55 2.71 -2.29
N GLY A 346 -16.73 2.70 -3.35
CA GLY A 346 -15.30 3.04 -3.30
C GLY A 346 -14.37 1.86 -2.99
N MET A 347 -14.88 0.63 -3.00
CA MET A 347 -14.05 -0.58 -2.88
C MET A 347 -13.77 -1.13 -4.29
N PRO A 348 -12.52 -1.09 -4.78
CA PRO A 348 -12.18 -1.60 -6.11
C PRO A 348 -12.32 -3.12 -6.19
N ALA A 349 -12.44 -3.62 -7.42
CA ALA A 349 -12.37 -5.04 -7.72
C ALA A 349 -10.91 -5.53 -7.67
N PHE A 350 -10.69 -6.73 -7.14
CA PHE A 350 -9.39 -7.39 -7.09
C PHE A 350 -9.37 -8.62 -8.00
N ALA A 351 -9.80 -8.43 -9.27
CA ALA A 351 -9.97 -9.51 -10.24
C ALA A 351 -8.66 -10.23 -10.64
N GLU A 352 -7.52 -9.56 -10.44
CA GLU A 352 -6.19 -10.11 -10.73
C GLU A 352 -5.70 -11.12 -9.67
N LEU A 353 -6.39 -11.24 -8.53
CA LEU A 353 -6.02 -12.18 -7.47
C LEU A 353 -6.51 -13.59 -7.79
N ASP A 354 -5.61 -14.57 -7.66
CA ASP A 354 -5.96 -15.98 -7.84
C ASP A 354 -6.82 -16.53 -6.67
N ASP A 355 -7.33 -17.75 -6.82
CA ASP A 355 -8.19 -18.41 -5.84
C ASP A 355 -7.50 -18.58 -4.48
N GLU A 356 -6.20 -18.89 -4.47
CA GLU A 356 -5.41 -19.13 -3.24
C GLU A 356 -5.16 -17.81 -2.49
N GLN A 357 -4.85 -16.74 -3.22
CA GLN A 357 -4.69 -15.39 -2.70
C GLN A 357 -5.98 -14.87 -2.07
N VAL A 358 -7.11 -15.04 -2.76
CA VAL A 358 -8.42 -14.64 -2.21
C VAL A 358 -8.76 -15.46 -0.96
N ALA A 359 -8.55 -16.78 -0.98
CA ALA A 359 -8.77 -17.63 0.19
C ALA A 359 -7.88 -17.21 1.37
N SER A 360 -6.63 -16.83 1.11
CA SER A 360 -5.70 -16.34 2.13
C SER A 360 -6.18 -15.02 2.76
N LEU A 361 -6.77 -14.11 1.97
CA LEU A 361 -7.39 -12.88 2.48
C LEU A 361 -8.63 -13.17 3.31
N VAL A 362 -9.47 -14.11 2.87
CA VAL A 362 -10.64 -14.54 3.65
C VAL A 362 -10.22 -15.08 5.02
N ALA A 363 -9.14 -15.86 5.09
CA ALA A 363 -8.59 -16.33 6.36
C ALA A 363 -8.14 -15.16 7.27
N VAL A 364 -7.53 -14.11 6.71
CA VAL A 364 -7.21 -12.89 7.46
C VAL A 364 -8.47 -12.18 7.95
N LEU A 365 -9.48 -12.03 7.10
CA LEU A 365 -10.76 -11.43 7.50
C LEU A 365 -11.39 -12.19 8.67
N ARG A 366 -11.44 -13.53 8.58
CA ARG A 366 -11.96 -14.39 9.65
C ARG A 366 -11.19 -14.24 10.96
N SER A 367 -9.88 -14.05 10.88
CA SER A 367 -9.05 -13.86 12.07
C SER A 367 -9.21 -12.49 12.74
N PHE A 368 -9.76 -11.48 12.04
CA PHE A 368 -10.16 -10.21 12.67
C PHE A 368 -11.47 -10.34 13.44
N VAL A 369 -12.38 -11.19 12.97
CA VAL A 369 -13.66 -11.42 13.62
C VAL A 369 -13.39 -12.09 14.97
N LYS A 370 -13.73 -11.40 16.07
CA LYS A 370 -13.69 -12.02 17.40
C LYS A 370 -14.60 -13.25 17.38
N ASP A 371 -14.18 -14.33 18.03
CA ASP A 371 -14.94 -15.58 18.05
C ASP A 371 -16.32 -15.34 18.69
N THR A 372 -17.32 -15.04 17.87
CA THR A 372 -18.71 -14.86 18.29
C THR A 372 -19.43 -16.21 18.43
N GLY A 373 -18.78 -17.31 18.02
CA GLY A 373 -19.39 -18.64 17.89
C GLY A 373 -20.30 -18.79 16.67
N ASP A 374 -20.58 -17.70 15.94
CA ASP A 374 -21.50 -17.71 14.80
C ASP A 374 -20.83 -18.24 13.55
N LYS A 375 -21.24 -19.43 13.11
CA LYS A 375 -20.79 -20.01 11.85
C LYS A 375 -21.78 -19.70 10.72
N PRO A 376 -21.32 -19.58 9.46
CA PRO A 376 -22.21 -19.43 8.33
C PRO A 376 -23.19 -20.61 8.27
N GLY A 377 -24.50 -20.31 8.19
CA GLY A 377 -25.54 -21.30 8.04
C GLY A 377 -25.66 -21.81 6.60
N PRO A 378 -26.68 -22.64 6.30
CA PRO A 378 -26.96 -23.09 4.95
C PRO A 378 -27.11 -21.91 3.99
N ALA A 379 -26.60 -22.07 2.77
CA ALA A 379 -26.81 -21.11 1.71
C ALA A 379 -28.28 -21.10 1.28
N ILE A 380 -28.83 -19.90 1.07
CA ILE A 380 -30.19 -19.74 0.58
C ILE A 380 -30.28 -20.38 -0.80
N LYS A 381 -31.11 -21.41 -0.90
CA LYS A 381 -31.40 -22.06 -2.18
C LYS A 381 -32.33 -21.15 -2.98
N VAL A 382 -31.90 -20.79 -4.18
CA VAL A 382 -32.73 -20.07 -5.14
C VAL A 382 -33.54 -21.13 -5.92
N PRO A 383 -34.87 -21.24 -5.71
CA PRO A 383 -35.67 -22.15 -6.50
C PRO A 383 -35.77 -21.65 -7.94
N PRO A 384 -35.98 -22.55 -8.92
CA PRO A 384 -36.25 -22.13 -10.29
C PRO A 384 -37.47 -21.20 -10.31
N ARG A 385 -37.48 -20.26 -11.25
CA ARG A 385 -38.58 -19.30 -11.41
C ARG A 385 -39.89 -20.06 -11.65
N GLY A 386 -40.80 -20.02 -10.69
CA GLY A 386 -42.08 -20.73 -10.78
C GLY A 386 -43.01 -20.13 -11.83
N ALA A 387 -43.90 -20.96 -12.38
CA ALA A 387 -44.87 -20.54 -13.39
C ALA A 387 -45.89 -19.51 -12.87
N GLN A 388 -46.04 -19.37 -11.55
CA GLN A 388 -46.98 -18.44 -10.92
C GLN A 388 -46.35 -17.07 -10.63
N ALA A 389 -45.04 -16.92 -10.75
CA ALA A 389 -44.37 -15.63 -10.59
C ALA A 389 -44.83 -14.66 -11.68
N ASN A 390 -45.38 -13.51 -11.27
CA ASN A 390 -45.83 -12.49 -12.21
C ASN A 390 -45.58 -11.07 -11.69
N ALA A 391 -45.34 -10.14 -12.62
CA ALA A 391 -44.97 -8.76 -12.30
C ALA A 391 -46.09 -7.95 -11.63
N ALA A 392 -47.36 -8.25 -11.91
CA ALA A 392 -48.49 -7.53 -11.32
C ALA A 392 -48.58 -7.80 -9.81
N LYS A 393 -48.51 -9.08 -9.41
CA LYS A 393 -48.37 -9.48 -8.01
C LYS A 393 -47.09 -8.92 -7.40
N GLY A 394 -46.00 -8.92 -8.15
CA GLY A 394 -44.73 -8.32 -7.73
C GLY A 394 -44.84 -6.84 -7.37
N LYS A 395 -45.62 -6.07 -8.14
CA LYS A 395 -45.90 -4.66 -7.86
C LYS A 395 -46.67 -4.48 -6.57
N GLU A 396 -47.73 -5.26 -6.35
CA GLU A 396 -48.52 -5.22 -5.11
C GLU A 396 -47.66 -5.52 -3.89
N LEU A 397 -46.85 -6.59 -3.97
CA LEU A 397 -45.93 -6.98 -2.89
C LEU A 397 -44.84 -5.93 -2.65
N PHE A 398 -44.30 -5.32 -3.70
CA PHE A 398 -43.30 -4.25 -3.59
C PHE A 398 -43.88 -2.99 -2.92
N LEU A 399 -45.09 -2.59 -3.30
CA LEU A 399 -45.77 -1.44 -2.68
C LEU A 399 -46.06 -1.69 -1.20
N ALA A 400 -46.47 -2.91 -0.84
CA ALA A 400 -46.76 -3.27 0.54
C ALA A 400 -45.50 -3.38 1.43
N ASN A 401 -44.40 -3.91 0.91
CA ASN A 401 -43.25 -4.31 1.73
C ASN A 401 -41.97 -3.48 1.50
N CYS A 402 -41.83 -2.83 0.36
CA CYS A 402 -40.57 -2.22 -0.09
C CYS A 402 -40.67 -0.71 -0.30
N ALA A 403 -41.82 -0.21 -0.78
CA ALA A 403 -42.00 1.19 -1.15
C ALA A 403 -41.89 2.17 0.03
N GLY A 404 -42.10 1.70 1.28
CA GLY A 404 -41.88 2.52 2.48
C GLY A 404 -40.48 3.14 2.52
N CYS A 405 -39.45 2.36 2.14
CA CYS A 405 -38.06 2.84 2.06
C CYS A 405 -37.63 3.21 0.64
N HIS A 406 -37.97 2.37 -0.35
CA HIS A 406 -37.49 2.55 -1.73
C HIS A 406 -38.33 3.55 -2.55
N GLY A 407 -39.50 3.96 -2.07
CA GLY A 407 -40.47 4.74 -2.83
C GLY A 407 -41.20 3.90 -3.89
N GLU A 408 -42.39 4.32 -4.29
CA GLU A 408 -43.19 3.59 -5.30
C GLU A 408 -42.47 3.46 -6.65
N LYS A 409 -41.62 4.45 -6.98
CA LYS A 409 -40.83 4.49 -8.21
C LYS A 409 -39.42 3.91 -8.04
N GLY A 410 -39.11 3.30 -6.89
CA GLY A 410 -37.81 2.69 -6.61
C GLY A 410 -36.64 3.68 -6.47
N LYS A 411 -36.89 4.99 -6.33
CA LYS A 411 -35.85 6.04 -6.33
C LYS A 411 -35.11 6.20 -5.00
N GLY A 412 -35.48 5.44 -3.97
CA GLY A 412 -34.93 5.56 -2.63
C GLY A 412 -35.42 6.81 -1.89
N ASP A 413 -36.62 7.27 -2.21
CA ASP A 413 -37.26 8.49 -1.70
C ASP A 413 -38.56 8.21 -0.94
N GLY A 414 -38.68 6.99 -0.39
CA GLY A 414 -39.84 6.56 0.39
C GLY A 414 -40.09 7.45 1.63
N PRO A 415 -41.32 7.41 2.17
CA PRO A 415 -41.69 8.24 3.32
C PRO A 415 -40.80 8.01 4.54
N THR A 416 -40.25 6.80 4.71
CA THR A 416 -39.41 6.45 5.87
C THR A 416 -37.95 6.91 5.74
N VAL A 417 -37.60 7.68 4.70
CA VAL A 417 -36.20 8.12 4.48
C VAL A 417 -36.05 9.63 4.28
N LYS A 418 -37.17 10.37 4.23
CA LYS A 418 -37.16 11.82 4.27
C LYS A 418 -37.07 12.28 5.73
N PRO A 419 -36.18 13.22 6.08
CA PRO A 419 -36.27 13.93 7.34
C PRO A 419 -37.49 14.86 7.24
N MET A 420 -38.69 14.33 7.52
CA MET A 420 -39.85 15.18 7.70
C MET A 420 -39.76 15.73 9.13
N GLY A 421 -39.88 17.04 9.28
CA GLY A 421 -39.74 17.74 10.56
C GLY A 421 -40.59 17.13 11.68
N ASP A 422 -40.04 17.25 12.88
CA ASP A 422 -40.73 17.21 14.18
C ASP A 422 -41.60 15.97 14.49
N ILE A 423 -41.30 14.81 13.91
CA ILE A 423 -41.76 13.54 14.47
C ILE A 423 -40.74 13.13 15.54
N GLU A 424 -41.08 13.33 16.82
CA GLU A 424 -40.17 13.16 17.96
C GLU A 424 -39.57 11.74 18.10
N ASP A 425 -40.05 10.75 17.36
CA ASP A 425 -39.64 9.33 17.49
C ASP A 425 -39.19 8.64 16.19
N PHE A 426 -39.02 9.37 15.07
CA PHE A 426 -38.62 8.73 13.80
C PHE A 426 -37.10 8.75 13.57
N GLU A 427 -36.43 7.64 13.88
CA GLU A 427 -34.99 7.48 13.62
C GLU A 427 -34.73 6.82 12.24
N PRO A 428 -34.16 7.54 11.27
CA PRO A 428 -33.87 7.00 9.93
C PRO A 428 -32.87 5.83 9.96
N PRO A 429 -32.92 4.88 9.00
CA PRO A 429 -32.05 3.71 8.99
C PRO A 429 -30.58 4.08 9.03
N LYS A 430 -29.82 3.42 9.91
CA LYS A 430 -28.38 3.65 10.08
C LYS A 430 -27.56 2.45 9.64
N ASP A 431 -26.40 2.68 9.05
CA ASP A 431 -25.41 1.63 8.79
C ASP A 431 -24.78 1.13 10.10
N PHE A 432 -23.96 0.07 10.04
CA PHE A 432 -23.24 -0.43 11.22
C PHE A 432 -22.33 0.60 11.91
N ALA A 433 -22.05 1.75 11.27
CA ALA A 433 -21.29 2.86 11.86
C ALA A 433 -22.19 3.98 12.41
N GLY A 434 -23.51 3.75 12.50
CA GLY A 434 -24.46 4.71 13.05
C GLY A 434 -24.80 5.87 12.11
N ARG A 435 -24.43 5.81 10.83
CA ARG A 435 -24.67 6.89 9.86
C ARG A 435 -25.90 6.60 9.01
N LEU A 436 -26.59 7.65 8.61
CA LEU A 436 -27.77 7.57 7.73
C LEU A 436 -27.48 6.72 6.48
N ALA A 437 -28.16 5.60 6.37
CA ALA A 437 -28.09 4.71 5.24
C ALA A 437 -29.32 4.94 4.35
N ARG A 438 -29.14 5.77 3.32
CA ARG A 438 -30.21 6.02 2.34
C ARG A 438 -30.34 4.83 1.39
N PRO A 439 -31.57 4.32 1.15
CA PRO A 439 -31.83 3.38 0.08
C PRO A 439 -31.36 3.95 -1.26
N ARG A 440 -30.91 3.06 -2.14
CA ARG A 440 -30.38 3.44 -3.45
C ARG A 440 -31.52 3.56 -4.46
N ASP A 441 -31.29 4.40 -5.47
CA ASP A 441 -32.15 4.54 -6.63
C ASP A 441 -32.05 3.29 -7.51
N LEU A 442 -33.01 2.38 -7.37
CA LEU A 442 -33.10 1.10 -8.08
C LEU A 442 -33.22 1.27 -9.60
N THR A 443 -33.44 2.48 -10.09
CA THR A 443 -33.43 2.79 -11.53
C THR A 443 -32.02 2.94 -12.12
N ARG A 444 -30.99 2.91 -11.27
CA ARG A 444 -29.58 3.01 -11.65
C ARG A 444 -28.88 1.66 -11.50
N LEU A 445 -28.08 1.26 -12.49
CA LEU A 445 -27.28 0.03 -12.42
C LEU A 445 -26.34 0.00 -11.21
N GLU A 446 -25.81 1.16 -10.80
CA GLU A 446 -24.94 1.32 -9.64
C GLU A 446 -25.61 0.97 -8.30
N ALA A 447 -26.93 0.89 -8.24
CA ALA A 447 -27.65 0.44 -7.05
C ALA A 447 -27.42 -1.06 -6.75
N TYR A 448 -27.16 -1.85 -7.78
CA TYR A 448 -27.05 -3.31 -7.69
C TYR A 448 -25.59 -3.74 -7.48
N LYS A 449 -25.08 -3.51 -6.26
CA LYS A 449 -23.66 -3.74 -5.91
C LYS A 449 -23.15 -5.17 -6.10
N VAL A 450 -24.05 -6.16 -6.09
CA VAL A 450 -23.71 -7.60 -6.23
C VAL A 450 -24.06 -8.12 -7.63
N GLY A 451 -24.55 -7.25 -8.52
CA GLY A 451 -24.99 -7.58 -9.88
C GLY A 451 -26.52 -7.57 -10.05
N THR A 452 -26.94 -7.64 -11.31
CA THR A 452 -28.33 -7.46 -11.77
C THR A 452 -29.01 -8.76 -12.19
N GLU A 453 -28.34 -9.90 -12.04
CA GLU A 453 -28.93 -11.19 -12.40
C GLU A 453 -30.14 -11.51 -11.49
N PRO A 454 -31.22 -12.11 -12.03
CA PRO A 454 -32.45 -12.38 -11.29
C PRO A 454 -32.21 -13.13 -9.97
N GLU A 455 -31.33 -14.13 -9.98
CA GLU A 455 -30.98 -14.94 -8.82
C GLU A 455 -30.21 -14.14 -7.77
N GLN A 456 -29.39 -13.18 -8.20
CA GLN A 456 -28.66 -12.30 -7.29
C GLN A 456 -29.63 -11.37 -6.56
N ILE A 457 -30.59 -10.79 -7.29
CA ILE A 457 -31.65 -9.95 -6.73
C ILE A 457 -32.52 -10.77 -5.77
N TYR A 458 -32.88 -12.01 -6.15
CA TYR A 458 -33.62 -12.94 -5.30
C TYR A 458 -32.91 -13.14 -3.95
N VAL A 459 -31.62 -13.49 -3.96
CA VAL A 459 -30.85 -13.69 -2.72
C VAL A 459 -30.76 -12.40 -1.91
N ARG A 460 -30.65 -11.22 -2.55
CA ARG A 460 -30.65 -9.94 -1.83
C ARG A 460 -31.96 -9.67 -1.09
N ILE A 461 -33.11 -10.00 -1.69
CA ILE A 461 -34.42 -9.85 -1.05
C ILE A 461 -34.58 -10.89 0.06
N ALA A 462 -34.24 -12.14 -0.21
CA ALA A 462 -34.37 -13.24 0.74
C ALA A 462 -33.48 -13.07 1.98
N ALA A 463 -32.21 -12.69 1.78
CA ALA A 463 -31.22 -12.53 2.86
C ALA A 463 -31.23 -11.13 3.49
N GLY A 464 -31.74 -10.13 2.78
CA GLY A 464 -31.61 -8.73 3.15
C GLY A 464 -30.21 -8.15 2.94
N THR A 465 -30.04 -6.91 3.39
CA THR A 465 -28.76 -6.18 3.45
C THR A 465 -28.63 -5.54 4.85
N PRO A 466 -28.20 -6.31 5.87
CA PRO A 466 -28.16 -5.83 7.25
C PRO A 466 -27.21 -4.63 7.45
N PRO A 467 -27.51 -3.72 8.39
CA PRO A 467 -28.71 -3.69 9.25
C PRO A 467 -29.90 -2.95 8.61
N VAL A 468 -29.76 -2.47 7.38
CA VAL A 468 -30.64 -1.44 6.80
C VAL A 468 -31.84 -2.06 6.10
N MET A 469 -31.64 -3.18 5.41
CA MET A 469 -32.70 -3.93 4.74
C MET A 469 -32.83 -5.29 5.41
N PRO A 470 -33.98 -5.61 6.04
CA PRO A 470 -34.19 -6.90 6.69
C PRO A 470 -34.30 -8.04 5.66
N ALA A 471 -34.20 -9.27 6.14
CA ALA A 471 -34.47 -10.46 5.35
C ALA A 471 -35.98 -10.60 5.13
N PHE A 472 -36.42 -10.70 3.88
CA PHE A 472 -37.85 -10.85 3.58
C PHE A 472 -38.29 -12.32 3.44
N ARG A 473 -37.38 -13.30 3.53
CA ARG A 473 -37.73 -14.73 3.44
C ARG A 473 -38.70 -15.19 4.55
N GLU A 474 -38.75 -14.48 5.67
CA GLU A 474 -39.63 -14.81 6.80
C GLU A 474 -41.01 -14.15 6.66
N VAL A 475 -41.11 -13.07 5.87
CA VAL A 475 -42.36 -12.35 5.59
C VAL A 475 -43.02 -12.90 4.32
N LEU A 476 -42.22 -13.13 3.28
CA LEU A 476 -42.62 -13.66 1.98
C LEU A 476 -42.39 -15.18 1.98
N THR A 477 -43.37 -15.90 2.51
CA THR A 477 -43.26 -17.34 2.77
C THR A 477 -43.30 -18.20 1.50
N SER A 478 -43.87 -17.69 0.40
CA SER A 478 -43.81 -18.35 -0.91
C SER A 478 -42.60 -17.88 -1.73
N PRO A 479 -41.78 -18.78 -2.28
CA PRO A 479 -40.69 -18.39 -3.17
C PRO A 479 -41.14 -17.63 -4.42
N ASP A 480 -42.36 -17.90 -4.90
CA ASP A 480 -42.94 -17.21 -6.06
C ASP A 480 -43.27 -15.75 -5.76
N ASP A 481 -43.43 -15.37 -4.49
CA ASP A 481 -43.64 -13.97 -4.10
C ASP A 481 -42.36 -13.16 -4.29
N ILE A 482 -41.22 -13.68 -3.84
CA ILE A 482 -39.92 -13.06 -4.08
C ILE A 482 -39.62 -13.00 -5.58
N TRP A 483 -39.89 -14.08 -6.32
CA TRP A 483 -39.72 -14.09 -7.79
C TRP A 483 -40.62 -13.09 -8.51
N SER A 484 -41.84 -12.88 -8.02
CA SER A 484 -42.76 -11.87 -8.54
C SER A 484 -42.19 -10.46 -8.34
N ILE A 485 -41.65 -10.16 -7.16
CA ILE A 485 -40.98 -8.88 -6.88
C ILE A 485 -39.74 -8.71 -7.77
N VAL A 486 -38.90 -9.74 -7.91
CA VAL A 486 -37.74 -9.72 -8.82
C VAL A 486 -38.19 -9.37 -10.24
N GLN A 487 -39.26 -10.00 -10.74
CA GLN A 487 -39.80 -9.71 -12.06
C GLN A 487 -40.24 -8.26 -12.21
N PHE A 488 -40.96 -7.74 -11.21
CA PHE A 488 -41.40 -6.35 -11.21
C PHE A 488 -40.20 -5.38 -11.22
N ILE A 489 -39.19 -5.60 -10.39
CA ILE A 489 -37.97 -4.78 -10.36
C ILE A 489 -37.25 -4.81 -11.72
N GLN A 490 -37.14 -6.00 -12.33
CA GLN A 490 -36.49 -6.16 -13.64
C GLN A 490 -37.24 -5.45 -14.77
N GLN A 491 -38.57 -5.43 -14.72
CA GLN A 491 -39.39 -4.79 -15.75
C GLN A 491 -39.50 -3.28 -15.59
N GLU A 492 -39.67 -2.81 -14.35
CA GLU A 492 -40.02 -1.41 -14.06
C GLU A 492 -38.78 -0.55 -13.77
N PHE A 493 -37.80 -1.09 -13.04
CA PHE A 493 -36.67 -0.30 -12.53
C PHE A 493 -35.36 -0.56 -13.25
N LEU A 494 -35.06 -1.79 -13.66
CA LEU A 494 -33.85 -2.03 -14.43
C LEU A 494 -33.96 -1.39 -15.82
N PRO A 495 -32.98 -0.56 -16.22
CA PRO A 495 -33.01 0.04 -17.55
C PRO A 495 -32.96 -1.05 -18.63
N ALA A 496 -33.78 -0.91 -19.66
CA ALA A 496 -34.05 -1.89 -20.74
C ALA A 496 -32.82 -2.42 -21.53
N LYS A 497 -31.60 -2.00 -21.20
CA LYS A 497 -30.36 -2.42 -21.89
C LYS A 497 -29.78 -3.77 -21.45
N LEU A 498 -30.36 -4.44 -20.44
CA LEU A 498 -29.93 -5.78 -20.02
C LEU A 498 -30.57 -6.92 -20.84
N ALA A 499 -31.49 -6.63 -21.77
CA ALA A 499 -32.08 -7.65 -22.65
C ALA A 499 -31.15 -8.10 -23.80
N LYS A 500 -29.95 -7.52 -23.94
CA LYS A 500 -28.98 -7.87 -24.99
C LYS A 500 -27.54 -7.71 -24.49
N ARG A 501 -27.03 -8.67 -23.71
CA ARG A 501 -25.60 -9.02 -23.71
C ARG A 501 -25.38 -10.41 -23.14
#